data_AF-A0A2U9R3V4-F1
#
_entry.id   AF-A0A2U9R3V4-F1
#
_cell.length_a   1.000
_cell.length_b   1.000
_cell.length_c   1.000
_cell.angle_alpha   90.00
_cell.angle_beta   90.00
_cell.angle_gamma   90.00
#
_symmetry.space_group_name_H-M   'P 1'
#
loop_
_entity.id
_entity.type
_entity.pdbx_description
1 polymer ?
#
loop_
_entity_poly.entity_id
_entity_poly.type
_entity_poly.pdbx_seq_one_letter_code
_entity_poly.pdbx_strand_id
1 'polypeptide(L)' 'MGLSGHKLLSILVFSGLGVYSGVKFFEPLIVEQLRKDGNLRTDIPIPEFDQNGDKIINGVDKSLEMEKLREKLEAKKE' A
#
# COMPACT_ATOMS: atom_id res chain seq x y z
N MET A 1 -38.63 1.28 -8.48
CA MET A 1 -37.48 0.42 -8.81
C MET A 1 -36.89 -0.09 -7.50
N GLY A 2 -37.17 -1.34 -7.12
CA GLY A 2 -36.59 -1.92 -5.91
C GLY A 2 -35.08 -2.08 -6.08
N LEU A 3 -34.32 -1.53 -5.14
CA LEU A 3 -32.87 -1.67 -5.14
C LEU A 3 -32.55 -3.14 -4.86
N SER A 4 -32.12 -3.87 -5.89
CA SER A 4 -31.82 -5.29 -5.77
C SER A 4 -30.57 -5.49 -4.91
N GLY A 5 -30.57 -6.52 -4.06
CA GLY A 5 -29.46 -6.78 -3.12
C GLY A 5 -28.08 -6.88 -3.79
N HIS A 6 -28.02 -7.40 -5.03
CA HIS A 6 -26.78 -7.45 -5.80
C HIS A 6 -26.27 -6.06 -6.24
N LYS A 7 -27.15 -5.09 -6.51
CA LYS A 7 -26.74 -3.72 -6.83
C LYS A 7 -26.14 -3.01 -5.63
N LEU A 8 -26.74 -3.18 -4.45
CA LEU A 8 -26.19 -2.67 -3.19
C LEU A 8 -24.81 -3.27 -2.89
N LEU A 9 -24.68 -4.59 -3.04
CA LEU A 9 -23.42 -5.28 -2.82
C LEU A 9 -22.34 -4.78 -3.79
N SER A 10 -22.65 -4.64 -5.07
CA SER A 10 -21.71 -4.10 -6.05
C SER A 10 -21.25 -2.70 -5.69
N ILE A 11 -22.17 -1.79 -5.33
CA ILE A 11 -21.81 -0.42 -4.92
C ILE A 11 -20.84 -0.46 -3.73
N LEU A 12 -21.14 -1.24 -2.69
CA LEU A 12 -20.27 -1.38 -1.52
C LEU A 12 -18.88 -1.88 -1.89
N VAL A 13 -18.79 -2.91 -2.73
CA VAL A 13 -17.52 -3.49 -3.15
C VAL A 13 -16.70 -2.48 -3.95
N PHE A 14 -17.29 -1.85 -4.97
CA PHE A 14 -16.58 -0.87 -5.80
C PHE A 14 -16.20 0.39 -5.04
N SER A 15 -17.06 0.89 -4.16
CA SER A 15 -16.74 2.03 -3.30
C SER A 15 -15.61 1.68 -2.33
N GLY A 16 -15.66 0.50 -1.69
CA GLY A 16 -14.61 0.04 -0.78
C GLY A 16 -13.26 -0.13 -1.49
N LEU A 17 -13.26 -0.78 -2.65
CA LEU A 17 -12.05 -0.93 -3.48
C LEU A 17 -11.52 0.42 -3.96
N GLY A 18 -12.40 1.34 -4.37
CA GLY A 18 -12.00 2.67 -4.82
C GLY A 18 -11.34 3.47 -3.70
N VAL A 19 -11.92 3.49 -2.51
CA VAL A 19 -11.35 4.16 -1.33
C VAL A 19 -10.02 3.50 -0.94
N TYR A 20 -9.96 2.17 -0.86
CA TYR A 20 -8.75 1.45 -0.50
C TYR A 20 -7.59 1.74 -1.47
N SER A 21 -7.85 1.63 -2.78
CA SER A 21 -6.85 1.89 -3.82
C SER A 21 -6.42 3.35 -3.83
N GLY A 22 -7.37 4.27 -3.66
CA GLY A 22 -7.08 5.71 -3.58
C GLY A 22 -6.15 6.03 -2.41
N VAL A 23 -6.47 5.57 -1.20
CA VAL A 23 -5.62 5.78 -0.02
C VAL A 23 -4.24 5.19 -0.23
N LYS A 24 -4.14 3.94 -0.71
CA LYS A 24 -2.86 3.28 -0.99
C LYS A 24 -1.99 4.04 -2.01
N PHE A 25 -2.60 4.65 -3.02
CA PHE A 25 -1.90 5.42 -4.05
C PHE A 25 -1.48 6.82 -3.57
N PHE A 26 -2.38 7.55 -2.93
CA PHE A 26 -2.13 8.94 -2.55
C PHE A 26 -1.33 9.10 -1.27
N GLU A 27 -1.42 8.16 -0.33
CA GLU A 27 -0.70 8.23 0.95
C GLU A 27 0.82 8.39 0.79
N PRO A 28 1.56 7.56 0.02
CA PRO A 28 3.00 7.74 -0.16
C PRO A 28 3.34 9.11 -0.78
N LEU A 29 2.57 9.56 -1.77
CA LEU A 29 2.77 10.85 -2.44
C LEU A 29 2.62 12.03 -1.47
N ILE A 30 1.55 12.02 -0.66
CA ILE A 30 1.27 13.09 0.29
C ILE A 30 2.33 13.10 1.39
N VAL A 31 2.71 11.93 1.92
CA VAL A 31 3.73 11.85 2.98
C VAL A 31 5.09 12.32 2.47
N GLU A 32 5.48 11.96 1.24
CA GLU A 32 6.72 12.42 0.64
C GLU A 32 6.73 13.95 0.46
N GLN A 33 5.62 14.53 0.01
CA GLN A 33 5.51 15.97 -0.15
C GLN A 33 5.59 16.69 1.21
N LEU A 34 4.83 16.23 2.22
CA LEU A 34 4.89 16.78 3.57
C LEU A 34 6.28 16.68 4.19
N ARG A 35 7.02 15.59 3.87
CA ARG A 35 8.41 15.41 4.30
C ARG A 35 9.32 16.46 3.69
N LYS A 36 9.23 16.68 2.38
CA LYS A 36 10.00 17.70 1.65
C LYS A 36 9.71 19.11 2.16
N ASP A 37 8.45 19.37 2.49
CA ASP A 37 8.00 20.67 2.99
C ASP A 37 8.33 20.90 4.48
N GLY A 38 8.85 19.89 5.18
CA GLY A 38 9.16 19.98 6.62
C GLY A 38 7.93 20.07 7.52
N ASN A 39 6.74 19.77 6.99
CA ASN A 39 5.45 19.86 7.69
C ASN A 39 5.02 18.54 8.34
N LEU A 40 5.91 17.54 8.37
CA LEU A 40 5.63 16.30 9.08
C LEU A 40 5.73 16.49 10.59
N ARG A 41 4.73 15.95 11.27
CA ARG A 41 4.68 15.86 12.72
C ARG A 41 5.81 14.96 13.22
N THR A 42 6.61 15.44 14.17
CA THR A 42 7.84 14.76 14.64
C THR A 42 7.65 13.89 15.88
N ASP A 43 6.53 14.01 16.57
CA ASP A 43 6.21 13.24 17.78
C ASP A 43 5.59 11.85 17.50
N ILE A 44 5.39 11.50 16.23
CA ILE A 44 4.87 10.19 15.83
C ILE A 44 5.78 9.53 14.79
N PRO A 45 5.87 8.19 14.77
CA PRO A 45 6.60 7.49 13.73
C PRO A 45 5.97 7.75 12.37
N ILE A 46 6.79 8.21 11.42
CA ILE A 46 6.37 8.49 10.04
C ILE A 46 6.42 7.18 9.25
N PRO A 47 5.39 6.83 8.46
CA PRO A 47 5.43 5.65 7.63
C PRO A 47 6.52 5.76 6.55
N GLU A 48 7.21 4.66 6.33
CA GLU A 48 8.17 4.49 5.24
C GLU A 48 7.55 3.65 4.13
N PHE A 49 7.89 3.98 2.89
CA PHE A 49 7.37 3.32 1.70
C PHE A 49 8.53 2.80 0.86
N ASP A 50 8.34 1.63 0.24
CA ASP A 50 9.28 1.04 -0.69
C ASP A 50 9.23 1.74 -2.07
N GLN A 51 10.02 1.26 -3.02
CA GLN A 51 10.06 1.79 -4.39
C GLN A 51 8.73 1.65 -5.14
N ASN A 52 7.85 0.75 -4.69
CA ASN A 52 6.53 0.50 -5.28
C ASN A 52 5.43 1.32 -4.60
N GLY A 53 5.77 2.14 -3.59
CA GLY A 53 4.80 2.89 -2.79
C GLY A 53 4.08 2.03 -1.75
N ASP A 54 4.56 0.81 -1.47
CA ASP A 54 4.03 -0.04 -0.43
C ASP A 54 4.65 0.28 0.93
N LYS A 55 3.83 0.21 1.99
CA LYS A 55 4.30 0.47 3.35
C LYS A 55 5.30 -0.58 3.81
N ILE A 56 6.45 -0.11 4.28
CA ILE A 56 7.42 -0.92 5.01
C ILE A 56 6.86 -1.12 6.42
N ILE A 57 6.60 -2.39 6.78
CA ILE A 57 6.03 -2.74 8.08
C ILE A 57 7.13 -3.35 8.93
N ASN A 58 7.40 -2.77 10.11
CA ASN A 58 8.44 -3.23 11.04
C ASN A 58 9.85 -3.32 10.40
N GLY A 59 10.17 -2.41 9.48
CA GLY A 59 11.45 -2.42 8.76
C GLY A 59 11.59 -3.52 7.70
N VAL A 60 10.52 -4.27 7.42
CA VAL A 60 10.50 -5.31 6.38
C VAL A 60 9.94 -4.73 5.09
N ASP A 61 10.82 -4.63 4.09
CA ASP A 61 10.45 -4.41 2.70
C ASP A 61 10.09 -5.77 2.08
N LYS A 62 8.78 -5.97 1.84
CA LYS A 62 8.26 -7.22 1.28
C LYS A 62 8.70 -7.45 -0.16
N SER A 63 8.95 -6.39 -0.92
CA SER A 63 9.41 -6.51 -2.31
C SER A 63 10.80 -7.15 -2.34
N LEU A 64 11.70 -6.68 -1.47
CA LEU A 64 13.05 -7.22 -1.32
C LEU A 64 13.06 -8.64 -0.72
N GLU A 65 12.16 -8.95 0.22
CA GLU A 65 12.03 -10.31 0.78
C GLU A 65 11.61 -11.32 -0.28
N MET A 66 10.64 -10.95 -1.13
CA MET A 66 10.15 -11.80 -2.21
C MET A 66 11.21 -11.99 -3.30
N GLU A 67 12.02 -10.97 -3.60
CA GLU A 67 13.17 -11.08 -4.51
C GLU A 67 14.19 -12.10 -4.00
N LYS A 68 14.61 -11.98 -2.74
CA LYS A 68 15.54 -12.93 -2.10
C LYS A 68 14.99 -14.36 -2.06
N LEU A 69 13.67 -14.51 -1.89
CA LEU A 69 13.04 -15.82 -1.90
C LEU A 69 13.08 -16.45 -3.29
N ARG A 70 12.86 -15.66 -4.36
CA ARG A 70 12.96 -16.12 -5.74
C ARG A 70 14.37 -16.59 -6.08
N GLU A 71 15.39 -15.79 -5.72
CA GLU A 71 16.80 -16.12 -5.92
C GLU A 71 17.16 -17.45 -5.23
N LYS A 72 16.72 -17.65 -3.98
CA LYS A 72 16.93 -18.93 -3.25
C LYS A 72 16.22 -20.11 -3.89
N LEU A 73 15.04 -19.91 -4.48
CA LEU A 73 14.30 -20.98 -5.16
C LEU A 73 14.98 -21.37 -6.47
N GLU A 74 15.55 -20.40 -7.19
CA GLU A 74 16.31 -20.63 -8.42
C GLU A 74 17.64 -21.34 -8.12
N ALA A 75 18.40 -20.87 -7.13
CA ALA A 75 19.66 -21.50 -6.70
C ALA A 75 19.48 -22.92 -6.12
N LYS A 76 18.28 -23.26 -5.63
CA LYS A 76 17.95 -24.62 -5.13
C LYS A 76 17.44 -25.55 -6.23
N LYS A 77 17.16 -25.02 -7.42
CA LYS A 77 16.67 -25.77 -8.57
C LYS A 77 17.81 -26.28 -9.46
N GLU A 78 18.99 -25.67 -9.36
CA GLU A 78 20.28 -26.21 -9.82
C GLU A 78 20.85 -27.21 -8.80
#